data_AF-A0A970HAA7-F1
#
_entry.id   AF-A0A970HAA7-F1
#
_cell.length_a   1.000
_cell.length_b   1.000
_cell.length_c   1.000
_cell.angle_alpha   90.00
_cell.angle_beta   90.00
_cell.angle_gamma   90.00
#
_symmetry.space_group_name_H-M   'P 1'
#
loop_
_entity.id
_entity.type
_entity.pdbx_description
1 polymer ?
#
loop_
_entity_poly.entity_id
_entity_poly.type
_entity_poly.pdbx_seq_one_letter_code
_entity_poly.pdbx_strand_id
1 'polypeptide(L)' 'PWRKSHKNPSVQRLYQEFLGEPNSHLAHKLLHTTYVNRQ' A
#
# COMPACT_ATOMS: atom_id res chain seq x y z
N PRO A 1 11.89 -4.40 -20.91
CA PRO A 1 10.50 -4.01 -20.57
C PRO A 1 10.41 -3.43 -19.14
N TRP A 2 10.07 -2.14 -19.00
CA TRP A 2 9.95 -1.50 -17.69
C TRP A 2 8.71 -1.99 -16.93
N ARG A 3 8.91 -2.77 -15.87
CA ARG A 3 7.85 -3.18 -14.95
C ARG A 3 7.67 -2.11 -13.88
N LYS A 4 6.44 -1.61 -13.71
CA LYS A 4 6.07 -0.59 -12.72
C LYS A 4 5.04 -1.16 -11.74
N SER A 5 5.28 -1.05 -10.44
CA SER A 5 4.41 -1.66 -9.41
C SER A 5 2.96 -1.16 -9.46
N HIS A 6 2.74 0.11 -9.78
CA HIS A 6 1.40 0.69 -9.94
C HIS A 6 0.65 0.21 -11.20
N LYS A 7 1.33 -0.49 -12.11
CA LYS A 7 0.71 -1.14 -13.29
C LYS A 7 0.42 -2.62 -13.06
N ASN A 8 0.74 -3.16 -11.88
CA ASN A 8 0.45 -4.56 -11.59
C ASN A 8 -1.06 -4.75 -11.36
N PRO A 9 -1.75 -5.56 -12.18
CA PRO A 9 -3.20 -5.74 -12.07
C PRO A 9 -3.64 -6.27 -10.70
N SER A 10 -2.83 -7.13 -10.06
CA SER A 10 -3.13 -7.63 -8.71
C SER A 10 -3.11 -6.53 -7.66
N VAL A 11 -2.20 -5.55 -7.80
CA VAL A 11 -2.11 -4.41 -6.87
C VAL A 11 -3.29 -3.47 -7.11
N GLN A 12 -3.63 -3.18 -8.36
CA GLN A 12 -4.78 -2.33 -8.68
C GLN A 12 -6.09 -2.89 -8.13
N ARG A 13 -6.32 -4.21 -8.30
CA ARG A 13 -7.50 -4.88 -7.77
C ARG A 13 -7.57 -4.84 -6.24
N LEU A 14 -6.45 -5.08 -5.56
CA LEU A 14 -6.39 -5.01 -4.10
C LEU A 14 -6.74 -3.61 -3.55
N TYR A 15 -6.27 -2.55 -4.22
CA TYR A 15 -6.64 -1.19 -3.84
C TYR A 15 -8.11 -0.88 -4.17
N GLN A 16 -8.61 -1.29 -5.34
CA GLN A 16 -10.01 -1.04 -5.72
C GLN A 16 -11.03 -1.78 -4.85
N GLU A 17 -10.77 -3.04 -4.48
CA GLU A 17 -11.74 -3.88 -3.79
C GLU A 17 -11.62 -3.82 -2.26
N PHE A 18 -10.45 -3.50 -1.72
CA PHE A 18 -10.18 -3.65 -0.28
C PHE A 18 -9.51 -2.43 0.37
N LEU A 19 -8.33 -2.01 -0.11
CA LEU A 19 -7.55 -0.96 0.57
C LEU A 19 -8.04 0.47 0.30
N GLY A 20 -8.83 0.67 -0.75
CA GLY A 20 -9.27 1.97 -1.23
C GLY A 20 -8.11 2.75 -1.85
N GLU A 21 -7.79 3.90 -1.27
CA GLU A 21 -6.72 4.77 -1.75
C GLU A 21 -5.37 4.52 -1.06
N PRO A 22 -4.24 4.81 -1.73
CA PRO A 22 -2.94 4.87 -1.07
C PRO A 22 -2.98 5.85 0.11
N ASN A 23 -2.35 5.49 1.23
CA ASN A 23 -2.40 6.26 2.49
C ASN A 23 -3.78 6.40 3.14
N SER A 24 -4.79 5.63 2.72
CA SER A 24 -6.05 5.55 3.45
C SER A 24 -5.83 5.03 4.89
N HIS A 25 -6.79 5.26 5.78
CA HIS A 25 -6.69 4.77 7.16
C HIS A 25 -6.51 3.24 7.21
N LEU A 26 -7.18 2.49 6.34
CA LEU A 26 -7.07 1.04 6.25
C LEU A 26 -5.68 0.61 5.75
N ALA A 27 -5.16 1.28 4.71
CA ALA A 27 -3.81 1.05 4.21
C ALA A 27 -2.76 1.37 5.27
N HIS A 28 -2.90 2.49 5.98
CA HIS A 28 -1.99 2.88 7.06
C HIS A 28 -2.00 1.88 8.22
N LYS A 29 -3.18 1.35 8.57
CA LYS A 29 -3.30 0.34 9.63
C LYS A 29 -2.66 -1.01 9.26
N LEU A 30 -2.75 -1.43 7.99
CA LEU A 30 -2.30 -2.76 7.56
C LEU A 30 -0.88 -2.79 6.99
N LEU A 31 -0.45 -1.72 6.32
CA LEU A 31 0.77 -1.70 5.52
C LEU A 31 1.84 -0.74 6.06
N HIS A 32 1.50 0.13 7.02
CA HIS A 32 2.44 1.08 7.59
C HIS A 32 2.81 0.68 9.02
N THR A 33 4.02 1.04 9.42
CA THR A 33 4.54 0.83 10.78
C THR A 33 5.29 2.08 11.21
N THR A 34 5.45 2.26 12.51
CA THR A 34 6.19 3.38 13.10
C THR A 34 7.53 2.89 13.61
N TYR A 35 8.58 3.67 13.38
CA TYR A 35 9.89 3.41 13.96
C TYR A 35 10.02 4.16 15.27
N VAL A 36 10.59 3.52 16.28
CA VAL A 36 10.93 4.15 17.56
C VAL A 36 12.43 4.37 17.59
N ASN A 37 12.86 5.56 17.98
CA ASN A 37 14.28 5.86 18.12
C ASN A 37 14.87 4.89 19.16
N ARG A 38 15.91 4.14 18.77
CA ARG A 38 16.54 3.18 19.67
C ARG A 38 17.28 3.86 20.83
N GLN A 39 17.79 5.08 20.59
CA GLN A 39 18.83 5.75 21.37
C GLN A 39 20.09 4.90 21.59
#